data_AF-A0A2A9EWH8-F1
#
_entry.id   AF-A0A2A9EWH8-F1
#
_cell.length_a   1.000
_cell.length_b   1.000
_cell.length_c   1.000
_cell.angle_alpha   90.00
_cell.angle_beta   90.00
_cell.angle_gamma   90.00
#
_symmetry.space_group_name_H-M   'P 1'
#
loop_
_entity.id
_entity.type
_entity.pdbx_description
1 polymer ?
#
loop_
_entity_poly.entity_id
_entity_poly.type
_entity_poly.pdbx_seq_one_letter_code
_entity_poly.pdbx_strand_id
1 'polypeptide(L)'
;MTSQHDDQRKASSEAAQADPRHERRMYARFGLMIATSTAVMFALTYTNAFSIDHVRWSEERFYMAVLMGAAMALVMWAFMRSMMYKNRTYNIALVLVAVLLGGSALYLARSQALVDDQAYMKGMIPHHSIAILTSERADIDDVRVRELADGIIEAQRKEIKEMNWLIDDIETNGPATTPEQAAERPVPSFEGTASGSLEELEAALIALGLVEQVPQK
;
A
#
# COMPACT_ATOMS: atom_id res chain seq x y z
N MET A 1 25.70 53.03 12.83
CA MET A 1 25.28 52.06 13.87
C MET A 1 24.68 50.78 13.28
N THR A 2 23.90 50.81 12.20
CA THR A 2 23.32 49.61 11.57
C THR A 2 24.36 48.59 11.10
N SER A 3 25.26 48.93 10.16
CA SER A 3 26.11 47.90 9.50
C SER A 3 26.90 47.05 10.49
N GLN A 4 27.48 47.64 11.53
CA GLN A 4 28.27 46.90 12.53
C GLN A 4 27.44 45.85 13.29
N HIS A 5 26.12 46.05 13.42
CA HIS A 5 25.19 45.09 14.01
C HIS A 5 24.77 44.00 12.99
N ASP A 6 24.70 44.35 11.70
CA ASP A 6 24.42 43.42 10.61
C ASP A 6 25.62 42.51 10.30
N ASP A 7 26.84 43.08 10.31
CA ASP A 7 28.12 42.36 10.16
C ASP A 7 28.30 41.33 11.28
N GLN A 8 27.96 41.69 12.54
CA GLN A 8 27.95 40.73 13.66
C GLN A 8 26.91 39.62 13.48
N ARG A 9 25.69 39.94 13.02
CA ARG A 9 24.68 38.91 12.69
C ARG A 9 25.20 37.97 11.61
N LYS A 10 25.79 38.50 10.55
CA LYS A 10 26.34 37.73 9.43
C LYS A 10 27.46 36.80 9.89
N ALA A 11 28.46 37.32 10.60
CA ALA A 11 29.54 36.52 11.17
C ALA A 11 29.04 35.43 12.13
N SER A 12 28.02 35.71 12.96
CA SER A 12 27.42 34.69 13.83
C SER A 12 26.67 33.60 13.06
N SER A 13 26.05 33.93 11.92
CA SER A 13 25.36 32.98 11.04
C SER A 13 26.37 32.07 10.33
N GLU A 14 27.44 32.65 9.80
CA GLU A 14 28.52 31.93 9.12
C GLU A 14 29.28 31.00 10.10
N ALA A 15 29.55 31.45 11.34
CA ALA A 15 30.11 30.62 12.40
C ALA A 15 29.16 29.49 12.84
N ALA A 16 27.85 29.75 12.94
CA ALA A 16 26.86 28.73 13.28
C ALA A 16 26.71 27.65 12.19
N GLN A 17 26.87 28.02 10.92
CA GLN A 17 26.91 27.09 9.79
C GLN A 17 28.19 26.25 9.72
N ALA A 18 29.25 26.63 10.45
CA ALA A 18 30.54 25.94 10.48
C ALA A 18 30.69 24.95 11.66
N ASP A 19 29.76 24.91 12.63
CA ASP A 19 29.80 23.94 13.74
C ASP A 19 29.42 22.53 13.22
N PRO A 20 30.28 21.49 13.37
CA PRO A 20 29.96 20.12 12.98
C PRO A 20 28.70 19.56 13.67
N ARG A 21 28.31 20.10 14.84
CA ARG A 21 27.06 19.76 15.54
C ARG A 21 25.84 20.37 14.83
N HIS A 22 25.99 21.49 14.14
CA HIS A 22 24.95 22.06 13.27
C HIS A 22 24.76 21.19 12.03
N GLU A 23 25.84 20.82 11.33
CA GLU A 23 25.77 19.87 10.20
C GLU A 23 25.05 18.57 10.60
N ARG A 24 25.49 17.92 11.69
CA ARG A 24 24.87 16.69 12.19
C ARG A 24 23.38 16.86 12.52
N ARG A 25 22.96 18.01 13.04
CA ARG A 25 21.54 18.33 13.29
C ARG A 25 20.75 18.50 11.99
N MET A 26 21.36 19.04 10.93
CA MET A 26 20.74 19.05 9.60
C MET A 26 20.55 17.63 9.08
N TYR A 27 21.60 16.80 9.00
CA TYR A 27 21.48 15.40 8.54
C TYR A 27 20.49 14.56 9.38
N ALA A 28 20.41 14.79 10.71
CA ALA A 28 19.43 14.11 11.56
C ALA A 28 17.97 14.53 11.29
N ARG A 29 17.69 15.83 11.15
CA ARG A 29 16.37 16.32 10.71
C ARG A 29 16.00 15.83 9.32
N PHE A 30 16.99 15.84 8.43
CA PHE A 30 16.89 15.44 7.04
C PHE A 30 16.48 13.95 6.92
N GLY A 31 17.13 13.06 7.68
CA GLY A 31 16.71 11.65 7.81
C GLY A 31 15.36 11.47 8.52
N LEU A 32 15.07 12.25 9.57
CA LEU A 32 13.79 12.18 10.28
C LEU A 32 12.61 12.54 9.37
N MET A 33 12.74 13.58 8.52
CA MET A 33 11.70 13.93 7.55
C MET A 33 11.40 12.79 6.59
N ILE A 34 12.44 12.10 6.06
CA ILE A 34 12.23 10.91 5.22
C ILE A 34 11.51 9.80 5.99
N ALA A 35 11.95 9.49 7.21
CA ALA A 35 11.38 8.41 8.02
C ALA A 35 9.90 8.68 8.38
N THR A 36 9.57 9.89 8.86
CA THR A 36 8.20 10.27 9.18
C THR A 36 7.31 10.30 7.94
N SER A 37 7.77 10.88 6.83
CA SER A 37 7.01 10.86 5.57
C SER A 37 6.79 9.44 5.04
N THR A 38 7.77 8.55 5.18
CA THR A 38 7.64 7.13 4.79
C THR A 38 6.60 6.41 5.64
N ALA A 39 6.60 6.61 6.96
CA ALA A 39 5.60 6.03 7.86
C ALA A 39 4.18 6.57 7.58
N VAL A 40 4.05 7.86 7.29
CA VAL A 40 2.76 8.47 6.89
C VAL A 40 2.29 7.93 5.53
N MET A 41 3.16 7.84 4.52
CA MET A 41 2.81 7.25 3.22
C MET A 41 2.40 5.78 3.34
N PHE A 42 3.10 4.99 4.17
CA PHE A 42 2.72 3.60 4.45
C PHE A 42 1.31 3.51 5.07
N ALA A 43 1.02 4.32 6.10
CA ALA A 43 -0.31 4.39 6.69
C ALA A 43 -1.39 4.82 5.68
N LEU A 44 -1.07 5.76 4.78
CA LEU A 44 -1.99 6.19 3.71
C LEU A 44 -2.27 5.10 2.67
N THR A 45 -1.42 4.08 2.49
CA THR A 45 -1.74 2.96 1.57
C THR A 45 -3.01 2.20 1.98
N TYR A 46 -3.43 2.31 3.25
CA TYR A 46 -4.61 1.64 3.78
C TYR A 46 -5.93 2.37 3.54
N THR A 47 -5.92 3.65 3.12
CA THR A 47 -7.16 4.42 2.91
C THR A 47 -8.00 3.94 1.72
N ASN A 48 -7.43 3.11 0.85
CA ASN A 48 -8.05 2.68 -0.40
C ASN A 48 -8.72 1.29 -0.29
N ALA A 49 -8.84 0.73 0.91
CA ALA A 49 -9.65 -0.46 1.13
C ALA A 49 -11.15 -0.12 1.03
N PHE A 50 -11.93 -1.01 0.41
CA PHE A 50 -13.39 -0.90 0.27
C PHE A 50 -14.12 -1.08 1.60
N SER A 51 -13.71 -2.07 2.39
CA SER A 51 -14.15 -2.29 3.77
C SER A 51 -12.98 -2.15 4.74
N ILE A 52 -13.28 -1.67 5.95
CA ILE A 52 -12.36 -1.71 7.10
C ILE A 52 -11.93 -3.15 7.42
N ASP A 53 -12.82 -4.12 7.22
CA ASP A 53 -12.57 -5.54 7.49
C ASP A 53 -11.58 -6.18 6.52
N HIS A 54 -11.21 -5.49 5.45
CA HIS A 54 -10.15 -5.91 4.51
C HIS A 54 -8.78 -5.33 4.87
N VAL A 55 -8.68 -4.44 5.86
CA VAL A 55 -7.39 -3.92 6.34
C VAL A 55 -6.61 -5.04 7.03
N ARG A 56 -5.43 -5.34 6.49
CA ARG A 56 -4.49 -6.38 6.94
C ARG A 56 -3.06 -5.86 6.77
N TRP A 57 -2.14 -6.30 7.62
CA TRP A 57 -0.72 -6.02 7.42
C TRP A 57 -0.23 -6.63 6.08
N SER A 58 0.77 -6.00 5.44
CA SER A 58 1.30 -6.44 4.15
C SER A 58 2.77 -6.08 3.99
N GLU A 59 3.59 -7.11 3.83
CA GLU A 59 5.01 -7.10 3.53
C GLU A 59 5.31 -6.27 2.28
N GLU A 60 4.56 -6.51 1.19
CA GLU A 60 4.71 -5.81 -0.09
C GLU A 60 4.48 -4.29 0.06
N ARG A 61 3.44 -3.88 0.80
CA ARG A 61 3.18 -2.45 1.09
C ARG A 61 4.33 -1.84 1.91
N PHE A 62 4.89 -2.59 2.84
CA PHE A 62 6.04 -2.15 3.64
C PHE A 62 7.31 -2.00 2.80
N TYR A 63 7.63 -2.98 1.94
CA TYR A 63 8.76 -2.91 1.02
C TYR A 63 8.62 -1.76 0.02
N MET A 64 7.45 -1.58 -0.58
CA MET A 64 7.17 -0.46 -1.48
C MET A 64 7.31 0.90 -0.77
N ALA A 65 6.83 1.03 0.47
CA ALA A 65 7.03 2.25 1.25
C ALA A 65 8.53 2.55 1.51
N VAL A 66 9.32 1.54 1.89
CA VAL A 66 10.78 1.71 2.09
C VAL A 66 11.47 2.07 0.78
N LEU A 67 11.10 1.46 -0.34
CA LEU A 67 11.61 1.78 -1.68
C LEU A 67 11.29 3.22 -2.09
N MET A 68 10.04 3.67 -1.90
CA MET A 68 9.62 5.05 -2.15
C MET A 68 10.35 6.05 -1.25
N GLY A 69 10.52 5.74 0.04
CA GLY A 69 11.28 6.56 0.99
C GLY A 69 12.76 6.70 0.61
N ALA A 70 13.39 5.62 0.18
CA ALA A 70 14.75 5.61 -0.33
C ALA A 70 14.91 6.44 -1.63
N ALA A 71 14.00 6.27 -2.58
CA ALA A 71 13.98 7.05 -3.83
C ALA A 71 13.79 8.55 -3.54
N MET A 72 12.85 8.90 -2.66
CA MET A 72 12.61 10.28 -2.21
C MET A 72 13.85 10.89 -1.56
N ALA A 73 14.58 10.15 -0.71
CA ALA A 73 15.82 10.60 -0.10
C ALA A 73 16.91 10.92 -1.15
N LEU A 74 17.07 10.07 -2.15
CA LEU A 74 18.02 10.29 -3.26
C LEU A 74 17.64 11.49 -4.13
N VAL A 75 16.35 11.65 -4.45
CA VAL A 75 15.83 12.81 -5.22
C VAL A 75 16.04 14.11 -4.45
N MET A 76 15.58 14.19 -3.20
CA MET A 76 15.78 15.37 -2.35
C MET A 76 17.28 15.69 -2.18
N TRP A 77 18.14 14.67 -2.14
CA TRP A 77 19.59 14.87 -1.99
C TRP A 77 20.19 15.44 -3.27
N ALA A 78 19.81 14.91 -4.43
CA ALA A 78 20.26 15.38 -5.74
C ALA A 78 19.94 16.86 -5.97
N PHE A 79 18.76 17.33 -5.55
CA PHE A 79 18.38 18.75 -5.63
C PHE A 79 19.01 19.63 -4.55
N MET A 80 19.14 19.18 -3.29
CA MET A 80 19.60 20.01 -2.17
C MET A 80 21.12 19.96 -1.90
N ARG A 81 21.88 19.16 -2.67
CA ARG A 81 23.34 18.94 -2.51
C ARG A 81 24.21 20.21 -2.52
N SER A 82 23.78 21.28 -3.19
CA SER A 82 24.56 22.52 -3.34
C SER A 82 24.38 23.49 -2.18
N MET A 83 23.23 23.44 -1.50
CA MET A 83 22.82 24.45 -0.51
C MET A 83 23.09 24.02 0.93
N MET A 84 22.84 22.75 1.27
CA MET A 84 22.66 22.31 2.66
C MET A 84 23.59 21.17 3.06
N TYR A 85 23.64 20.12 2.26
CA TYR A 85 24.35 18.88 2.57
C TYR A 85 25.86 19.01 2.17
N LYS A 86 26.68 19.84 2.85
CA LYS A 86 28.10 20.12 2.50
C LYS A 86 29.09 18.97 2.74
N ASN A 87 28.83 18.11 3.72
CA ASN A 87 29.81 17.15 4.23
C ASN A 87 29.90 15.90 3.35
N ARG A 88 31.05 15.71 2.67
CA ARG A 88 31.23 14.60 1.71
C ARG A 88 31.03 13.21 2.35
N THR A 89 31.41 13.03 3.60
CA THR A 89 31.27 11.74 4.30
C THR A 89 29.81 11.42 4.58
N TYR A 90 29.04 12.38 5.14
CA TYR A 90 27.61 12.17 5.39
C TYR A 90 26.80 12.04 4.08
N ASN A 91 27.21 12.72 3.00
CA ASN A 91 26.61 12.55 1.68
C ASN A 91 26.79 11.14 1.13
N ILE A 92 28.01 10.61 1.18
CA ILE A 92 28.30 9.25 0.72
C ILE A 92 27.57 8.22 1.58
N ALA A 93 27.61 8.38 2.91
CA ALA A 93 26.91 7.49 3.83
C ALA A 93 25.40 7.46 3.57
N LEU A 94 24.78 8.62 3.33
CA LEU A 94 23.35 8.69 3.04
C LEU A 94 22.99 8.06 1.70
N VAL A 95 23.73 8.35 0.63
CA VAL A 95 23.47 7.76 -0.69
C VAL A 95 23.64 6.24 -0.64
N LEU A 96 24.66 5.73 0.05
CA LEU A 96 24.85 4.30 0.26
C LEU A 96 23.70 3.67 1.06
N VAL A 97 23.28 4.28 2.18
CA VAL A 97 22.15 3.78 2.98
C VAL A 97 20.85 3.77 2.17
N ALA A 98 20.56 4.82 1.41
CA ALA A 98 19.36 4.87 0.57
C ALA A 98 19.41 3.86 -0.59
N VAL A 99 20.54 3.70 -1.27
CA VAL A 99 20.71 2.68 -2.33
C VAL A 99 20.62 1.26 -1.77
N LEU A 100 21.17 0.99 -0.59
CA LEU A 100 21.07 -0.32 0.06
C LEU A 100 19.64 -0.62 0.53
N LEU A 101 18.97 0.31 1.21
CA LEU A 101 17.58 0.12 1.66
C LEU A 101 16.62 -0.03 0.48
N GLY A 102 16.73 0.83 -0.54
CA GLY A 102 15.91 0.74 -1.75
C GLY A 102 16.21 -0.52 -2.55
N GLY A 103 17.47 -0.90 -2.71
CA GLY A 103 17.88 -2.13 -3.39
C GLY A 103 17.37 -3.39 -2.70
N SER A 104 17.51 -3.48 -1.37
CA SER A 104 16.98 -4.60 -0.59
C SER A 104 15.45 -4.64 -0.60
N ALA A 105 14.77 -3.50 -0.47
CA ALA A 105 13.31 -3.45 -0.52
C ALA A 105 12.77 -3.86 -1.90
N LEU A 106 13.38 -3.37 -2.99
CA LEU A 106 13.06 -3.80 -4.35
C LEU A 106 13.35 -5.30 -4.56
N TYR A 107 14.45 -5.82 -4.02
CA TYR A 107 14.74 -7.26 -4.09
C TYR A 107 13.69 -8.10 -3.37
N LEU A 108 13.27 -7.70 -2.16
CA LEU A 108 12.23 -8.42 -1.41
C LEU A 108 10.88 -8.38 -2.14
N ALA A 109 10.44 -7.19 -2.58
CA ALA A 109 9.21 -7.02 -3.39
C ALA A 109 9.25 -7.80 -4.72
N ARG A 110 10.42 -7.95 -5.36
CA ARG A 110 10.55 -8.69 -6.62
C ARG A 110 10.82 -10.19 -6.48
N SER A 111 11.19 -10.67 -5.29
CA SER A 111 11.45 -12.10 -5.01
C SER A 111 10.36 -12.77 -4.18
N GLN A 112 9.57 -11.99 -3.43
CA GLN A 112 8.58 -12.49 -2.45
C GLN A 112 9.18 -13.45 -1.39
N ALA A 113 10.50 -13.44 -1.21
CA ALA A 113 11.24 -14.44 -0.41
C ALA A 113 10.99 -14.40 1.11
N LEU A 114 10.15 -13.47 1.58
CA LEU A 114 9.70 -13.31 2.98
C LEU A 114 8.17 -13.21 3.07
N VAL A 115 7.45 -13.77 2.10
CA VAL A 115 5.98 -13.82 2.05
C VAL A 115 5.56 -15.29 2.02
N ASP A 116 5.00 -15.77 3.13
CA ASP A 116 4.39 -17.10 3.25
C ASP A 116 2.92 -17.11 2.81
N ASP A 117 2.27 -18.29 2.86
CA ASP A 117 0.88 -18.49 2.44
C ASP A 117 -0.10 -17.52 3.13
N GLN A 118 0.09 -17.25 4.42
CA GLN A 118 -0.76 -16.32 5.16
C GLN A 118 -0.43 -14.87 4.83
N ALA A 119 0.85 -14.51 4.76
CA ALA A 119 1.29 -13.17 4.38
C ALA A 119 0.82 -12.80 2.96
N TYR A 120 0.83 -13.76 2.03
CA TYR A 120 0.28 -13.63 0.68
C TYR A 120 -1.22 -13.31 0.74
N MET A 121 -2.03 -14.14 1.40
CA MET A 121 -3.49 -13.93 1.49
C MET A 121 -3.84 -12.64 2.26
N LYS A 122 -3.14 -12.34 3.35
CA LYS A 122 -3.29 -11.10 4.13
C LYS A 122 -2.90 -9.87 3.32
N GLY A 123 -1.90 -9.95 2.44
CA GLY A 123 -1.57 -8.90 1.47
C GLY A 123 -2.55 -8.78 0.30
N MET A 124 -3.16 -9.90 -0.11
CA MET A 124 -4.03 -9.99 -1.30
C MET A 124 -5.48 -9.55 -1.02
N ILE A 125 -6.05 -9.84 0.15
CA ILE A 125 -7.37 -9.33 0.59
C ILE A 125 -7.52 -7.80 0.38
N PRO A 126 -6.59 -6.93 0.85
CA PRO A 126 -6.66 -5.49 0.60
C PRO A 126 -6.24 -5.07 -0.81
N HIS A 127 -5.67 -5.95 -1.64
CA HIS A 127 -5.46 -5.71 -3.08
C HIS A 127 -6.78 -5.91 -3.84
N HIS A 128 -7.40 -7.08 -3.67
CA HIS A 128 -8.74 -7.38 -4.20
C HIS A 128 -9.78 -6.36 -3.76
N SER A 129 -9.67 -5.89 -2.52
CA SER A 129 -10.54 -4.83 -2.01
C SER A 129 -10.39 -3.49 -2.74
N ILE A 130 -9.24 -3.19 -3.36
CA ILE A 130 -9.08 -1.99 -4.21
C ILE A 130 -9.76 -2.22 -5.56
N ALA A 131 -9.64 -3.41 -6.15
CA ALA A 131 -10.29 -3.74 -7.41
C ALA A 131 -11.82 -3.60 -7.30
N ILE A 132 -12.42 -4.14 -6.23
CA ILE A 132 -13.84 -3.97 -5.89
C ILE A 132 -14.20 -2.48 -5.79
N LEU A 133 -13.43 -1.69 -5.02
CA LEU A 133 -13.64 -0.25 -4.84
C LEU A 133 -13.67 0.51 -6.18
N THR A 134 -12.75 0.18 -7.10
CA THR A 134 -12.69 0.82 -8.41
C THR A 134 -13.79 0.35 -9.36
N SER A 135 -14.11 -0.95 -9.38
CA SER A 135 -15.15 -1.49 -10.27
C SER A 135 -16.56 -1.04 -9.87
N GLU A 136 -16.82 -0.81 -8.58
CA GLU A 136 -18.12 -0.31 -8.09
C GLU A 136 -18.29 1.20 -8.28
N ARG A 137 -17.21 1.99 -8.23
CA ARG A 137 -17.27 3.47 -8.19
C ARG A 137 -16.74 4.17 -9.44
N ALA A 138 -16.27 3.43 -10.44
CA ALA A 138 -15.93 4.01 -11.73
C ALA A 138 -17.19 4.32 -12.55
N ASP A 139 -17.19 5.49 -13.17
CA ASP A 139 -18.21 5.94 -14.12
C ASP A 139 -17.99 5.22 -15.45
N ILE A 140 -18.88 4.28 -15.81
CA ILE A 140 -18.69 3.33 -16.92
C ILE A 140 -19.97 3.24 -17.76
N ASP A 141 -19.98 3.92 -18.91
CA ASP A 141 -21.09 3.90 -19.88
C ASP A 141 -21.10 2.66 -20.79
N ASP A 142 -19.93 2.08 -21.11
CA ASP A 142 -19.85 0.94 -22.03
C ASP A 142 -20.28 -0.34 -21.31
N VAL A 143 -21.43 -0.88 -21.68
CA VAL A 143 -22.05 -2.06 -21.07
C VAL A 143 -21.12 -3.28 -21.00
N ARG A 144 -20.16 -3.42 -21.92
CA ARG A 144 -19.18 -4.53 -21.93
C ARG A 144 -18.08 -4.33 -20.90
N VAL A 145 -17.77 -3.07 -20.58
CA VAL A 145 -16.82 -2.70 -19.53
C VAL A 145 -17.51 -2.77 -18.16
N ARG A 146 -18.82 -2.50 -18.09
CA ARG A 146 -19.66 -2.73 -16.90
C ARG A 146 -19.73 -4.23 -16.58
N GLU A 147 -20.11 -5.06 -17.54
CA GLU A 147 -20.12 -6.53 -17.44
C GLU A 147 -18.76 -7.10 -16.96
N LEU A 148 -17.65 -6.61 -17.53
CA LEU A 148 -16.30 -6.96 -17.07
C LEU A 148 -16.04 -6.52 -15.62
N ALA A 149 -16.44 -5.31 -15.24
CA ALA A 149 -16.25 -4.78 -13.90
C ALA A 149 -17.10 -5.51 -12.84
N ASP A 150 -18.30 -5.98 -13.21
CA ASP A 150 -19.18 -6.79 -12.35
C ASP A 150 -18.61 -8.20 -12.14
N GLY A 151 -18.15 -8.88 -13.20
CA GLY A 151 -17.45 -10.15 -13.08
C GLY A 151 -16.16 -10.06 -12.25
N ILE A 152 -15.47 -8.91 -12.29
CA ILE A 152 -14.35 -8.61 -11.38
C ILE A 152 -14.84 -8.51 -9.92
N ILE A 153 -15.93 -7.79 -9.63
CA ILE A 153 -16.46 -7.66 -8.26
C ILE A 153 -16.84 -9.03 -7.69
N GLU A 154 -17.49 -9.88 -8.48
CA GLU A 154 -17.92 -11.22 -8.07
C GLU A 154 -16.73 -12.14 -7.75
N ALA A 155 -15.78 -12.26 -8.69
CA ALA A 155 -14.58 -13.07 -8.50
C ALA A 155 -13.78 -12.60 -7.27
N GLN A 156 -13.53 -11.30 -7.16
CA GLN A 156 -12.72 -10.74 -6.06
C GLN A 156 -13.42 -10.87 -4.70
N ARG A 157 -14.77 -10.75 -4.65
CA ARG A 157 -15.55 -10.99 -3.42
C ARG A 157 -15.58 -12.46 -3.01
N LYS A 158 -15.64 -13.39 -3.98
CA LYS A 158 -15.48 -14.83 -3.72
C LYS A 158 -14.09 -15.12 -3.15
N GLU A 159 -13.05 -14.68 -3.84
CA GLU A 159 -11.64 -14.94 -3.47
C GLU A 159 -11.30 -14.34 -2.10
N ILE A 160 -11.89 -13.20 -1.70
CA ILE A 160 -11.74 -12.68 -0.33
C ILE A 160 -12.35 -13.63 0.72
N LYS A 161 -13.52 -14.24 0.48
CA LYS A 161 -14.10 -15.22 1.42
C LYS A 161 -13.23 -16.46 1.54
N GLU A 162 -12.74 -16.96 0.40
CA GLU A 162 -11.84 -18.10 0.30
C GLU A 162 -10.51 -17.86 1.04
N MET A 163 -9.90 -16.69 0.86
CA MET A 163 -8.66 -16.31 1.55
C MET A 163 -8.84 -16.15 3.07
N ASN A 164 -9.95 -15.59 3.56
CA ASN A 164 -10.17 -15.52 5.01
C ASN A 164 -10.35 -16.93 5.61
N TRP A 165 -11.10 -17.82 4.95
CA TRP A 165 -11.26 -19.21 5.41
C TRP A 165 -9.93 -19.97 5.44
N LEU A 166 -9.10 -19.83 4.40
CA LEU A 166 -7.77 -20.44 4.34
C LEU A 166 -6.80 -19.87 5.40
N ILE A 167 -6.90 -18.58 5.74
CA ILE A 167 -6.14 -18.00 6.87
C ILE A 167 -6.57 -18.66 8.18
N ASP A 168 -7.87 -18.69 8.49
CA ASP A 168 -8.40 -19.24 9.75
C ASP A 168 -8.09 -20.74 9.90
N ASP A 169 -8.19 -21.50 8.80
CA ASP A 169 -7.86 -22.93 8.75
C ASP A 169 -6.34 -23.18 8.95
N ILE A 170 -5.46 -22.43 8.29
CA ILE A 170 -4.00 -22.59 8.46
C ILE A 170 -3.56 -22.11 9.86
N GLU A 171 -4.17 -21.07 10.43
CA GLU A 171 -3.91 -20.63 11.80
C GLU A 171 -4.36 -21.67 12.85
N THR A 172 -5.44 -22.42 12.58
CA THR A 172 -5.98 -23.43 13.50
C THR A 172 -5.30 -24.80 13.37
N ASN A 173 -5.12 -25.27 12.13
CA ASN A 173 -4.78 -26.66 11.80
C ASN A 173 -3.39 -26.81 11.15
N GLY A 174 -2.75 -25.71 10.73
CA GLY A 174 -1.49 -25.72 9.98
C GLY A 174 -1.67 -25.96 8.46
N PRO A 175 -0.61 -25.75 7.67
CA PRO A 175 -0.67 -25.85 6.22
C PRO A 175 -0.89 -27.29 5.75
N ALA A 176 -1.79 -27.47 4.78
CA ALA A 176 -1.91 -28.72 4.02
C ALA A 176 -0.77 -28.78 2.99
N THR A 177 0.23 -29.62 3.26
CA THR A 177 1.45 -29.74 2.42
C THR A 177 1.44 -30.98 1.52
N THR A 178 0.40 -31.82 1.61
CA THR A 178 0.15 -32.95 0.69
C THR A 178 -1.29 -32.94 0.16
N PRO A 179 -1.57 -33.57 -1.00
CA PRO A 179 -2.93 -33.65 -1.55
C PRO A 179 -3.94 -34.32 -0.61
N GLU A 180 -3.48 -35.28 0.20
CA GLU A 180 -4.30 -35.99 1.19
C GLU A 180 -4.73 -35.04 2.32
N GLN A 181 -3.79 -34.24 2.86
CA GLN A 181 -4.09 -33.24 3.89
C GLN A 181 -5.05 -32.14 3.42
N ALA A 182 -5.05 -31.84 2.12
CA ALA A 182 -5.99 -30.92 1.49
C ALA A 182 -7.38 -31.58 1.24
N ALA A 183 -7.39 -32.86 0.89
CA ALA A 183 -8.64 -33.63 0.72
C ALA A 183 -9.38 -33.88 2.05
N GLU A 184 -8.65 -33.96 3.17
CA GLU A 184 -9.23 -34.01 4.54
C GLU A 184 -9.89 -32.70 4.97
N ARG A 185 -9.49 -31.56 4.38
CA ARG A 185 -9.97 -30.21 4.69
C ARG A 185 -10.35 -29.43 3.42
N PRO A 186 -11.40 -29.84 2.69
CA PRO A 186 -11.77 -29.24 1.43
C PRO A 186 -12.25 -27.79 1.63
N VAL A 187 -11.73 -26.88 0.79
CA VAL A 187 -12.16 -25.49 0.72
C VAL A 187 -13.67 -25.43 0.40
N PRO A 188 -14.49 -24.71 1.20
CA PRO A 188 -15.92 -24.55 0.92
C PRO A 188 -16.19 -23.85 -0.41
N SER A 189 -17.36 -24.10 -1.01
CA SER A 189 -17.80 -23.32 -2.16
C SER A 189 -18.20 -21.91 -1.71
N PHE A 190 -17.45 -20.91 -2.15
CA PHE A 190 -17.76 -19.50 -1.92
C PHE A 190 -18.37 -18.85 -3.17
N GLU A 191 -19.29 -17.92 -2.94
CA GLU A 191 -19.94 -17.09 -3.97
C GLU A 191 -19.66 -15.60 -3.69
N GLY A 192 -19.54 -14.81 -4.75
CA GLY A 192 -19.50 -13.35 -4.68
C GLY A 192 -20.63 -12.76 -5.51
N THR A 193 -21.11 -11.57 -5.15
CA THR A 193 -22.17 -10.86 -5.87
C THR A 193 -21.70 -9.47 -6.25
N ALA A 194 -22.01 -9.00 -7.46
CA ALA A 194 -21.96 -7.57 -7.75
C ALA A 194 -23.13 -6.88 -7.02
N SER A 195 -22.85 -6.03 -6.02
CA SER A 195 -23.92 -5.27 -5.36
C SER A 195 -24.42 -4.19 -6.31
N GLY A 196 -25.70 -4.25 -6.67
CA GLY A 196 -26.24 -3.61 -7.86
C GLY A 196 -26.60 -4.58 -8.99
N SER A 197 -26.53 -5.90 -8.76
CA SER A 197 -27.11 -6.89 -9.67
C SER A 197 -28.57 -6.55 -9.96
N LEU A 198 -28.96 -6.69 -11.22
CA LEU A 198 -30.30 -6.30 -11.68
C LEU A 198 -31.40 -7.06 -10.93
N GLU A 199 -31.11 -8.24 -10.37
CA GLU A 199 -32.02 -9.03 -9.54
C GLU A 199 -32.48 -8.32 -8.27
N GLU A 200 -31.64 -7.56 -7.55
CA GLU A 200 -32.10 -6.81 -6.37
C GLU A 200 -33.03 -5.66 -6.78
N LEU A 201 -32.71 -4.99 -7.89
CA LEU A 201 -33.54 -3.91 -8.43
C LEU A 201 -34.86 -4.44 -9.00
N GLU A 202 -34.81 -5.55 -9.74
CA GLU A 202 -35.97 -6.23 -10.35
C GLU A 202 -36.86 -6.86 -9.27
N ALA A 203 -36.30 -7.51 -8.25
CA ALA A 203 -37.07 -7.98 -7.09
C ALA A 203 -37.72 -6.82 -6.33
N ALA A 204 -37.04 -5.68 -6.16
CA ALA A 204 -37.63 -4.48 -5.57
C ALA A 204 -38.75 -3.87 -6.46
N LEU A 205 -38.55 -3.82 -7.78
CA LEU A 205 -39.55 -3.33 -8.74
C LEU A 205 -40.76 -4.26 -8.81
N ILE A 206 -40.58 -5.58 -8.79
CA ILE A 206 -41.64 -6.58 -8.71
C ILE A 206 -42.40 -6.47 -7.38
N ALA A 207 -41.68 -6.32 -6.25
CA ALA A 207 -42.29 -6.13 -4.93
C ALA A 207 -43.08 -4.81 -4.81
N LEU A 208 -42.71 -3.79 -5.60
CA LEU A 208 -43.42 -2.52 -5.75
C LEU A 208 -44.52 -2.55 -6.84
N GLY A 209 -44.67 -3.65 -7.59
CA GLY A 209 -45.64 -3.78 -8.68
C GLY A 209 -45.32 -2.93 -9.92
N LEU A 210 -44.06 -2.53 -10.10
CA LEU A 210 -43.58 -1.67 -11.18
C LEU A 210 -43.07 -2.45 -12.41
N VAL A 211 -42.82 -3.76 -12.26
CA VAL A 211 -42.44 -4.71 -13.32
C VAL A 211 -43.19 -6.02 -13.10
N GLU A 212 -43.66 -6.66 -14.17
CA GLU A 212 -44.30 -7.99 -14.12
C GLU A 212 -43.24 -9.11 -14.13
N GLN A 213 -43.50 -10.23 -13.44
CA GLN A 213 -42.61 -11.39 -13.49
C GLN A 213 -42.57 -12.00 -14.89
N VAL A 214 -41.39 -11.98 -15.52
CA VAL A 214 -41.14 -12.74 -16.75
C VAL A 214 -41.03 -14.23 -16.41
N PRO A 215 -41.86 -15.12 -16.97
CA PRO A 215 -41.81 -16.54 -16.65
C PRO A 215 -40.56 -17.20 -17.25
N GLN A 216 -39.71 -17.74 -16.38
CA GLN A 216 -38.62 -18.65 -16.73
C GLN A 216 -39.17 -19.90 -17.45
N LYS A 217 -38.39 -20.46 -18.39
CA LYS A 217 -38.90 -21.37 -19.42
C LYS A 217 -37.98 -22.56 -19.71
#